data_AF-A0A1S6HQ08-F1
#
_entry.id   AF-A0A1S6HQ08-F1
#
_cell.length_a   1.000
_cell.length_b   1.000
_cell.length_c   1.000
_cell.angle_alpha   90.00
_cell.angle_beta   90.00
_cell.angle_gamma   90.00
#
_symmetry.space_group_name_H-M   'P 1'
#
loop_
_entity.id
_entity.type
_entity.pdbx_description
1 polymer ?
#
loop_
_entity_poly.entity_id
_entity_poly.type
_entity_poly.pdbx_seq_one_letter_code
_entity_poly.pdbx_strand_id
1 'polypeptide(L)'
;MLTIYKSGNQLDSISISQADESKTISSAKGISIDEAKQQALTSARMFEAGTSMNILNKPGSAGLVIDKYAKTLEKTIENIDKKGDQHKVVFNNKEMTIKELFHKQFGQMSSDSDQIGRQSKTSDKPLIEWLTKELKTPIGELNHSGMLTKIKSLSVFGTTVWQLMTPPEGNRPTKSSDPIENKAKNAADFSANRDKNIKALNSVLRGVCSDVAPLYKEFTQKTRTKAFDDPLTRARSERMPMVEDEKGQLKPVEGKYEDAAKYGLGFGQVVQRVHDKNSLEQKKLSAALNDNKNINGIPRENAPIQDLNRPYMMSEDEIKSIPQGYKDLGIEQGIKAHELNHGTGVNRWQPYGVYALESTQQGLPFAGAQSGGTCDILLAATVLSGNSLYSNPKEVMPLTLGAAAFMNYGGYHTFNEVLPIGEAMSSGKPFVPSNRTERNKTELYDRVQSHARKYLPPITEQNISSYKQVHTGTINELKQQHKSLSFDLSDFGNTTFYNK
;
A
#
# COMPACT_ATOMS: atom_id res chain seq x y z
N MET A 1 -1.91 26.57 16.76
CA MET A 1 -1.16 25.53 17.50
C MET A 1 -1.79 24.18 17.20
N LEU A 2 -1.00 23.13 16.98
CA LEU A 2 -1.51 21.76 16.82
C LEU A 2 -1.60 21.06 18.17
N THR A 3 -2.77 20.46 18.44
CA THR A 3 -3.04 19.63 19.61
C THR A 3 -3.31 18.21 19.15
N ILE A 4 -2.49 17.27 19.61
CA ILE A 4 -2.61 15.84 19.29
C ILE A 4 -3.25 15.12 20.47
N TYR A 5 -4.37 14.43 20.22
CA TYR A 5 -5.08 13.62 21.21
C TYR A 5 -4.87 12.13 20.94
N LYS A 6 -4.45 11.40 21.96
CA LYS A 6 -4.21 9.95 21.89
C LYS A 6 -4.98 9.20 22.98
N SER A 7 -5.37 7.96 22.66
CA SER A 7 -5.82 6.95 23.61
C SER A 7 -4.83 5.78 23.60
N GLY A 8 -3.99 5.71 24.63
CA GLY A 8 -2.83 4.80 24.66
C GLY A 8 -1.86 5.08 23.49
N ASN A 9 -1.58 4.04 22.68
CA ASN A 9 -0.72 4.16 21.49
C ASN A 9 -1.48 4.58 20.22
N GLN A 10 -2.80 4.78 20.29
CA GLN A 10 -3.62 5.11 19.12
C GLN A 10 -3.86 6.61 19.03
N LEU A 11 -3.79 7.13 17.80
CA LEU A 11 -4.20 8.51 17.52
C LEU A 11 -5.74 8.57 17.45
N ASP A 12 -6.33 9.47 18.24
CA ASP A 12 -7.76 9.75 18.19
C ASP A 12 -8.04 10.88 17.20
N SER A 13 -7.36 12.02 17.40
CA SER A 13 -7.54 13.20 16.56
C SER A 13 -6.39 14.20 16.66
N ILE A 14 -6.32 15.08 15.66
CA ILE A 14 -5.48 16.27 15.64
C ILE A 14 -6.40 17.47 15.47
N SER A 15 -6.22 18.49 16.32
CA SER A 15 -6.98 19.73 16.29
C SER A 15 -6.07 20.95 16.18
N ILE A 16 -6.60 22.04 15.61
CA ILE A 16 -5.98 23.37 15.66
C ILE A 16 -6.74 24.22 16.68
N SER A 17 -6.03 24.85 17.60
CA SER A 17 -6.58 25.91 18.45
C SER A 17 -6.47 27.26 17.74
N GLN A 18 -7.60 27.97 17.61
CA GLN A 18 -7.66 29.36 17.13
C GLN A 18 -8.51 30.19 18.09
N ALA A 19 -7.91 31.24 18.65
CA ALA A 19 -8.51 32.39 19.35
C ALA A 19 -9.52 32.16 20.50
N ASP A 20 -10.02 30.95 20.74
CA ASP A 20 -10.72 30.40 21.93
C ASP A 20 -11.48 29.07 21.61
N GLU A 21 -11.41 28.58 20.36
CA GLU A 21 -12.04 27.32 19.95
C GLU A 21 -11.02 26.31 19.38
N SER A 22 -11.29 25.01 19.57
CA SER A 22 -10.51 23.93 18.97
C SER A 22 -11.28 23.28 17.81
N LYS A 23 -10.71 23.31 16.60
CA LYS A 23 -11.28 22.63 15.43
C LYS A 23 -10.51 21.35 15.14
N THR A 24 -11.20 20.20 15.15
CA THR A 24 -10.62 18.93 14.69
C THR A 24 -10.41 18.96 13.18
N ILE A 25 -9.17 18.69 12.76
CA ILE A 25 -8.76 18.73 11.34
C ILE A 25 -8.38 17.34 10.80
N SER A 26 -8.13 16.38 11.68
CA SER A 26 -7.80 15.00 11.32
C SER A 26 -8.32 14.06 12.41
N SER A 27 -9.08 13.03 12.04
CA SER A 27 -9.64 12.03 12.96
C SER A 27 -9.88 10.70 12.24
N ALA A 28 -10.41 9.70 12.94
CA ALA A 28 -10.86 8.44 12.32
C ALA A 28 -11.91 8.62 11.20
N LYS A 29 -12.50 9.81 11.01
CA LYS A 29 -13.37 10.14 9.86
C LYS A 29 -12.61 10.68 8.64
N GLY A 30 -11.28 10.79 8.72
CA GLY A 30 -10.41 11.39 7.71
C GLY A 30 -10.01 12.83 8.05
N ILE A 31 -9.62 13.57 7.00
CA ILE A 31 -9.09 14.94 7.09
C ILE A 31 -10.13 15.94 6.61
N SER A 32 -10.32 17.01 7.37
CA SER A 32 -11.18 18.12 6.96
C SER A 32 -10.45 19.00 5.95
N ILE A 33 -11.06 19.17 4.78
CA ILE A 33 -10.53 20.01 3.69
C ILE A 33 -11.61 20.95 3.17
N ASP A 34 -11.18 22.10 2.65
CA ASP A 34 -12.03 23.02 1.92
C ASP A 34 -12.18 22.59 0.44
N GLU A 35 -13.09 23.26 -0.26
CA GLU A 35 -13.42 22.97 -1.66
C GLU A 35 -12.21 23.18 -2.58
N ALA A 36 -11.44 24.25 -2.40
CA ALA A 36 -10.29 24.56 -3.24
C ALA A 36 -9.20 23.47 -3.13
N LYS A 37 -8.93 22.98 -1.91
CA LYS A 37 -8.03 21.85 -1.68
C LYS A 37 -8.59 20.55 -2.25
N GLN A 38 -9.90 20.32 -2.13
CA GLN A 38 -10.53 19.17 -2.76
C GLN A 38 -10.34 19.18 -4.30
N GLN A 39 -10.50 20.34 -4.96
CA GLN A 39 -10.25 20.47 -6.39
C GLN A 39 -8.77 20.24 -6.76
N ALA A 40 -7.83 20.72 -5.94
CA ALA A 40 -6.39 20.43 -6.11
C ALA A 40 -6.09 18.93 -6.00
N LEU A 41 -6.70 18.24 -5.03
CA LEU A 41 -6.57 16.79 -4.85
C LEU A 41 -7.18 16.00 -6.02
N THR A 42 -8.32 16.45 -6.55
CA THR A 42 -8.92 15.88 -7.76
C THR A 42 -7.97 15.98 -8.96
N SER A 43 -7.42 17.16 -9.20
CA SER A 43 -6.44 17.39 -10.27
C SER A 43 -5.21 16.49 -10.11
N ALA A 44 -4.68 16.39 -8.89
CA ALA A 44 -3.58 15.50 -8.56
C ALA A 44 -3.89 14.01 -8.83
N ARG A 45 -5.07 13.52 -8.42
CA ARG A 45 -5.50 12.14 -8.72
C ARG A 45 -5.54 11.84 -10.22
N MET A 46 -5.99 12.81 -11.03
CA MET A 46 -6.02 12.67 -12.49
C MET A 46 -4.63 12.70 -13.12
N PHE A 47 -3.72 13.53 -12.59
CA PHE A 47 -2.31 13.48 -12.96
C PHE A 47 -1.69 12.10 -12.67
N GLU A 48 -1.91 11.56 -11.47
CA GLU A 48 -1.35 10.26 -11.09
C GLU A 48 -1.96 9.11 -11.91
N ALA A 49 -3.26 9.15 -12.21
CA ALA A 49 -3.92 8.18 -13.10
C ALA A 49 -3.32 8.25 -14.51
N GLY A 50 -3.21 9.45 -15.09
CA GLY A 50 -2.55 9.71 -16.37
C GLY A 50 -1.12 9.17 -16.41
N THR A 51 -0.35 9.42 -15.35
CA THR A 51 1.02 8.93 -15.20
C THR A 51 1.08 7.41 -15.15
N SER A 52 0.21 6.79 -14.35
CA SER A 52 0.14 5.34 -14.18
C SER A 52 -0.22 4.63 -15.49
N MET A 53 -1.24 5.13 -16.21
CA MET A 53 -1.62 4.60 -17.53
C MET A 53 -0.45 4.60 -18.50
N ASN A 54 0.28 5.70 -18.57
CA ASN A 54 1.43 5.84 -19.47
C ASN A 54 2.58 4.90 -19.09
N ILE A 55 2.90 4.77 -17.80
CA ILE A 55 3.90 3.81 -17.31
C ILE A 55 3.48 2.38 -17.63
N LEU A 56 2.24 1.99 -17.34
CA LEU A 56 1.76 0.62 -17.54
C LEU A 56 1.70 0.24 -19.03
N ASN A 57 1.33 1.18 -19.89
CA ASN A 57 1.26 0.96 -21.33
C ASN A 57 2.63 0.93 -22.02
N LYS A 58 3.57 1.78 -21.58
CA LYS A 58 4.90 1.89 -22.19
C LYS A 58 5.98 2.02 -21.11
N PRO A 59 6.32 0.89 -20.44
CA PRO A 59 7.07 0.92 -19.18
C PRO A 59 8.57 1.15 -19.33
N GLY A 60 9.17 0.97 -20.52
CA GLY A 60 10.61 1.14 -20.75
C GLY A 60 11.47 0.47 -19.69
N SER A 61 12.37 1.22 -19.03
CA SER A 61 13.27 0.66 -18.01
C SER A 61 12.52 0.08 -16.81
N ALA A 62 11.33 0.61 -16.47
CA ALA A 62 10.53 0.04 -15.38
C ALA A 62 10.15 -1.41 -15.71
N GLY A 63 9.71 -1.67 -16.94
CA GLY A 63 9.37 -3.00 -17.45
C GLY A 63 10.58 -3.93 -17.48
N LEU A 64 11.73 -3.44 -17.97
CA LEU A 64 12.97 -4.22 -18.03
C LEU A 64 13.47 -4.67 -16.64
N VAL A 65 13.42 -3.77 -15.64
CA VAL A 65 13.84 -4.10 -14.27
C VAL A 65 12.84 -5.05 -13.61
N ILE A 66 11.53 -4.86 -13.82
CA ILE A 66 10.51 -5.78 -13.32
C ILE A 66 10.68 -7.17 -13.94
N ASP A 67 10.93 -7.26 -15.25
CA ASP A 67 11.21 -8.51 -15.96
C ASP A 67 12.43 -9.24 -15.40
N LYS A 68 13.49 -8.50 -15.07
CA LYS A 68 14.70 -9.06 -14.44
C LYS A 68 14.32 -9.80 -13.15
N TYR A 69 13.60 -9.16 -12.24
CA TYR A 69 13.25 -9.77 -10.96
C TYR A 69 12.15 -10.82 -11.09
N ALA A 70 11.20 -10.66 -12.01
CA ALA A 70 10.17 -11.66 -12.31
C ALA A 70 10.80 -12.98 -12.78
N LYS A 71 11.80 -12.92 -13.66
CA LYS A 71 12.55 -14.11 -14.12
C LYS A 71 13.31 -14.78 -12.98
N THR A 72 13.87 -14.02 -12.04
CA THR A 72 14.52 -14.63 -10.87
C THR A 72 13.50 -15.24 -9.92
N LEU A 73 12.38 -14.56 -9.67
CA LEU A 73 11.28 -15.08 -8.84
C LEU A 73 10.72 -16.38 -9.41
N GLU A 74 10.58 -16.47 -10.73
CA GLU A 74 10.14 -17.68 -11.39
C GLU A 74 11.04 -18.88 -11.08
N LYS A 75 12.37 -18.73 -11.23
CA LYS A 75 13.33 -19.77 -10.84
C LYS A 75 13.23 -20.13 -9.36
N THR A 76 12.97 -19.14 -8.50
CA THR A 76 12.73 -19.36 -7.07
C THR A 76 11.46 -20.18 -6.84
N ILE A 77 10.37 -19.91 -7.56
CA ILE A 77 9.13 -20.69 -7.48
C ILE A 77 9.36 -22.13 -7.96
N GLU A 78 10.07 -22.34 -9.06
CA GLU A 78 10.43 -23.70 -9.52
C GLU A 78 11.25 -24.45 -8.46
N ASN A 79 12.19 -23.77 -7.78
CA ASN A 79 12.97 -24.37 -6.69
C ASN A 79 12.11 -24.69 -5.46
N ILE A 80 11.17 -23.80 -5.10
CA ILE A 80 10.19 -24.03 -4.03
C ILE A 80 9.33 -25.26 -4.36
N ASP A 81 8.88 -25.40 -5.60
CA ASP A 81 8.04 -26.54 -6.00
C ASP A 81 8.81 -27.87 -5.96
N LYS A 82 10.10 -27.85 -6.35
CA LYS A 82 10.99 -29.04 -6.37
C LYS A 82 11.51 -29.46 -4.99
N LYS A 83 11.81 -28.50 -4.10
CA LYS A 83 12.53 -28.76 -2.83
C LYS A 83 11.81 -28.28 -1.58
N GLY A 84 10.74 -27.52 -1.72
CA GLY A 84 10.07 -26.84 -0.60
C GLY A 84 9.44 -27.78 0.43
N ASP A 85 9.16 -29.04 0.07
CA ASP A 85 8.64 -30.05 0.99
C ASP A 85 9.69 -30.55 2.00
N GLN A 86 10.97 -30.37 1.70
CA GLN A 86 12.09 -30.78 2.56
C GLN A 86 12.37 -29.79 3.68
N HIS A 87 11.76 -28.59 3.62
CA HIS A 87 12.05 -27.48 4.52
C HIS A 87 10.78 -26.96 5.17
N LYS A 88 10.80 -26.86 6.50
CA LYS A 88 9.66 -26.36 7.28
C LYS A 88 9.92 -24.99 7.86
N VAL A 89 8.85 -24.20 7.93
CA VAL A 89 8.81 -22.86 8.50
C VAL A 89 7.71 -22.77 9.55
N VAL A 90 7.79 -21.75 10.40
CA VAL A 90 6.72 -21.35 11.32
C VAL A 90 6.07 -20.08 10.80
N PHE A 91 4.79 -20.18 10.48
CA PHE A 91 3.97 -19.09 9.97
C PHE A 91 2.65 -19.02 10.74
N ASN A 92 2.30 -17.85 11.28
CA ASN A 92 1.12 -17.67 12.14
C ASN A 92 0.98 -18.75 13.24
N ASN A 93 2.08 -19.01 13.97
CA ASN A 93 2.17 -20.03 15.02
C ASN A 93 1.92 -21.48 14.57
N LYS A 94 1.95 -21.76 13.26
CA LYS A 94 1.82 -23.12 12.71
C LYS A 94 3.07 -23.50 11.94
N GLU A 95 3.51 -24.75 12.12
CA GLU A 95 4.56 -25.33 11.31
C GLU A 95 3.98 -25.87 10.00
N MET A 96 4.60 -25.53 8.87
CA MET A 96 4.21 -25.99 7.54
C MET A 96 5.41 -26.05 6.60
N THR A 97 5.29 -26.73 5.45
CA THR A 97 6.37 -26.73 4.46
C THR A 97 6.47 -25.37 3.76
N ILE A 98 7.66 -25.03 3.25
CA ILE A 98 7.82 -23.81 2.45
C ILE A 98 6.92 -23.85 1.22
N LYS A 99 6.80 -25.02 0.57
CA LYS A 99 5.95 -25.21 -0.59
C LYS A 99 4.49 -24.90 -0.28
N GLU A 100 3.96 -25.49 0.78
CA GLU A 100 2.58 -25.26 1.24
C GLU A 100 2.35 -23.76 1.52
N LEU A 101 3.28 -23.12 2.24
CA LEU A 101 3.18 -21.70 2.54
C LEU A 101 3.13 -20.85 1.26
N PHE A 102 4.09 -20.99 0.34
CA PHE A 102 4.11 -20.15 -0.86
C PHE A 102 2.93 -20.43 -1.78
N HIS A 103 2.49 -21.68 -1.94
CA HIS A 103 1.28 -21.99 -2.71
C HIS A 103 0.05 -21.30 -2.10
N LYS A 104 -0.07 -21.34 -0.77
CA LYS A 104 -1.14 -20.63 -0.05
C LYS A 104 -1.06 -19.11 -0.24
N GLN A 105 0.13 -18.52 -0.15
CA GLN A 105 0.32 -17.07 -0.31
C GLN A 105 0.05 -16.61 -1.74
N PHE A 106 0.51 -17.35 -2.76
CA PHE A 106 0.18 -17.07 -4.16
C PHE A 106 -1.28 -17.35 -4.50
N GLY A 107 -2.00 -18.15 -3.70
CA GLY A 107 -3.43 -18.40 -3.86
C GLY A 107 -4.30 -17.13 -3.97
N GLN A 108 -3.85 -16.01 -3.41
CA GLN A 108 -4.50 -14.70 -3.60
C GLN A 108 -4.43 -14.16 -5.04
N MET A 109 -3.72 -14.83 -5.95
CA MET A 109 -3.61 -14.50 -7.37
C MET A 109 -4.40 -15.49 -8.24
N SER A 110 -5.24 -16.34 -7.64
CA SER A 110 -6.15 -17.21 -8.40
C SER A 110 -7.20 -16.40 -9.18
N SER A 111 -7.83 -17.06 -10.15
CA SER A 111 -8.92 -16.49 -10.97
C SER A 111 -10.09 -15.93 -10.17
N ASP A 112 -10.34 -16.52 -9.00
CA ASP A 112 -11.47 -16.21 -8.12
C ASP A 112 -11.14 -15.12 -7.10
N SER A 113 -9.89 -14.65 -7.09
CA SER A 113 -9.47 -13.54 -6.26
C SER A 113 -10.02 -12.21 -6.78
N ASP A 114 -10.09 -11.22 -5.90
CA ASP A 114 -10.34 -9.82 -6.27
C ASP A 114 -9.03 -9.03 -6.40
N GLN A 115 -7.85 -9.65 -6.24
CA GLN A 115 -6.59 -8.91 -6.33
C GLN A 115 -6.25 -8.49 -7.77
N ILE A 116 -5.66 -7.31 -7.94
CA ILE A 116 -5.03 -6.92 -9.21
C ILE A 116 -3.83 -7.83 -9.52
N GLY A 117 -3.57 -8.08 -10.80
CA GLY A 117 -2.48 -8.96 -11.26
C GLY A 117 -2.74 -10.45 -11.03
N ARG A 118 -3.99 -10.84 -10.78
CA ARG A 118 -4.41 -12.24 -10.66
C ARG A 118 -4.54 -12.95 -12.02
N GLN A 119 -4.70 -14.25 -11.96
CA GLN A 119 -5.02 -15.10 -13.09
C GLN A 119 -6.33 -14.69 -13.77
N SER A 120 -6.36 -14.68 -15.10
CA SER A 120 -7.61 -14.44 -15.83
C SER A 120 -8.63 -15.52 -15.51
N LYS A 121 -9.91 -15.15 -15.37
CA LYS A 121 -11.03 -16.08 -15.23
C LYS A 121 -11.17 -17.04 -16.43
N THR A 122 -10.60 -16.68 -17.57
CA THR A 122 -10.59 -17.52 -18.78
C THR A 122 -9.41 -18.49 -18.84
N SER A 123 -8.50 -18.47 -17.87
CA SER A 123 -7.36 -19.39 -17.85
C SER A 123 -7.77 -20.76 -17.32
N ASP A 124 -7.37 -21.81 -18.04
CA ASP A 124 -7.57 -23.22 -17.70
C ASP A 124 -6.36 -23.86 -16.98
N LYS A 125 -5.26 -23.12 -16.86
CA LYS A 125 -4.00 -23.61 -16.27
C LYS A 125 -4.03 -23.60 -14.75
N PRO A 126 -3.37 -24.55 -14.07
CA PRO A 126 -3.09 -24.44 -12.65
C PRO A 126 -2.34 -23.15 -12.32
N LEU A 127 -2.67 -22.53 -11.19
CA LEU A 127 -2.15 -21.20 -10.79
C LEU A 127 -0.62 -21.08 -10.88
N ILE A 128 0.13 -22.06 -10.38
CA ILE A 128 1.60 -22.01 -10.37
C ILE A 128 2.17 -22.17 -11.79
N GLU A 129 1.56 -23.00 -12.63
CA GLU A 129 1.96 -23.14 -14.04
C GLU A 129 1.67 -21.86 -14.84
N TRP A 130 0.49 -21.26 -14.63
CA TRP A 130 0.14 -19.97 -15.21
C TRP A 130 1.11 -18.88 -14.76
N LEU A 131 1.34 -18.77 -13.45
CA LEU A 131 2.19 -17.74 -12.87
C LEU A 131 3.63 -17.83 -13.39
N THR A 132 4.23 -19.02 -13.39
CA THR A 132 5.60 -19.20 -13.93
C THR A 132 5.70 -18.83 -15.41
N LYS A 133 4.66 -19.11 -16.22
CA LYS A 133 4.60 -18.66 -17.62
C LYS A 133 4.56 -17.12 -17.73
N GLU A 134 3.71 -16.46 -16.95
CA GLU A 134 3.59 -15.00 -16.97
C GLU A 134 4.89 -14.32 -16.53
N LEU A 135 5.56 -14.85 -15.50
CA LEU A 135 6.84 -14.31 -15.03
C LEU A 135 7.97 -14.43 -16.09
N LYS A 136 7.95 -15.47 -16.94
CA LYS A 136 8.90 -15.64 -18.06
C LYS A 136 8.62 -14.71 -19.23
N THR A 137 7.35 -14.43 -19.50
CA THR A 137 6.90 -13.70 -20.69
C THR A 137 7.28 -12.22 -20.58
N PRO A 138 8.16 -11.64 -21.42
CA PRO A 138 8.57 -10.24 -21.28
C PRO A 138 7.42 -9.24 -21.27
N ILE A 139 7.53 -8.16 -20.50
CA ILE A 139 6.55 -7.06 -20.57
C ILE A 139 6.74 -6.33 -21.92
N GLY A 140 5.72 -6.39 -22.77
CA GLY A 140 5.64 -5.62 -24.02
C GLY A 140 4.87 -4.30 -23.84
N GLU A 141 4.80 -3.51 -24.91
CA GLU A 141 3.89 -2.35 -24.95
C GLU A 141 2.42 -2.82 -24.86
N LEU A 142 1.59 -2.01 -24.19
CA LEU A 142 0.15 -2.21 -23.98
C LEU A 142 -0.23 -3.48 -23.18
N ASN A 143 0.75 -4.27 -22.72
CA ASN A 143 0.53 -5.43 -21.85
C ASN A 143 0.57 -5.01 -20.36
N HIS A 144 -0.35 -4.13 -19.97
CA HIS A 144 -0.45 -3.69 -18.57
C HIS A 144 -0.77 -4.86 -17.64
N SER A 145 -1.59 -5.83 -18.06
CA SER A 145 -1.93 -7.01 -17.26
C SER A 145 -0.70 -7.83 -16.85
N GLY A 146 0.23 -8.08 -17.78
CA GLY A 146 1.47 -8.82 -17.48
C GLY A 146 2.36 -8.07 -16.49
N MET A 147 2.42 -6.74 -16.58
CA MET A 147 3.13 -5.90 -15.62
C MET A 147 2.49 -5.95 -14.23
N LEU A 148 1.16 -5.84 -14.14
CA LEU A 148 0.41 -5.97 -12.88
C LEU A 148 0.65 -7.32 -12.21
N THR A 149 0.60 -8.42 -12.97
CA THR A 149 0.87 -9.77 -12.47
C THR A 149 2.26 -9.89 -11.88
N LYS A 150 3.28 -9.39 -12.56
CA LYS A 150 4.67 -9.46 -12.09
C LYS A 150 4.89 -8.66 -10.81
N ILE A 151 4.38 -7.43 -10.76
CA ILE A 151 4.51 -6.58 -9.58
C ILE A 151 3.75 -7.21 -8.40
N LYS A 152 2.52 -7.72 -8.62
CA LYS A 152 1.77 -8.43 -7.59
C LYS A 152 2.55 -9.64 -7.08
N SER A 153 3.16 -10.42 -7.97
CA SER A 153 3.97 -11.59 -7.60
C SER A 153 5.16 -11.22 -6.71
N LEU A 154 5.87 -10.14 -7.06
CA LEU A 154 6.94 -9.59 -6.23
C LEU A 154 6.41 -9.13 -4.87
N SER A 155 5.25 -8.45 -4.83
CA SER A 155 4.61 -8.07 -3.58
C SER A 155 4.27 -9.28 -2.71
N VAL A 156 3.63 -10.32 -3.25
CA VAL A 156 3.29 -11.55 -2.51
C VAL A 156 4.54 -12.24 -1.95
N PHE A 157 5.58 -12.38 -2.78
CA PHE A 157 6.84 -12.96 -2.35
C PHE A 157 7.49 -12.12 -1.23
N GLY A 158 7.56 -10.80 -1.40
CA GLY A 158 8.11 -9.86 -0.44
C GLY A 158 7.39 -9.86 0.91
N THR A 159 6.06 -9.84 0.89
CA THR A 159 5.22 -9.95 2.10
C THR A 159 5.49 -11.29 2.81
N THR A 160 5.61 -12.38 2.06
CA THR A 160 5.91 -13.71 2.62
C THR A 160 7.29 -13.74 3.29
N VAL A 161 8.31 -13.17 2.63
CA VAL A 161 9.64 -13.01 3.23
C VAL A 161 9.55 -12.17 4.51
N TRP A 162 8.90 -11.01 4.47
CA TRP A 162 8.72 -10.15 5.64
C TRP A 162 8.11 -10.92 6.83
N GLN A 163 7.02 -11.64 6.60
CA GLN A 163 6.30 -12.39 7.63
C GLN A 163 7.16 -13.53 8.21
N LEU A 164 7.94 -14.23 7.38
CA LEU A 164 8.84 -15.28 7.84
C LEU A 164 10.02 -14.73 8.67
N MET A 165 10.46 -13.52 8.36
CA MET A 165 11.50 -12.81 9.11
C MET A 165 10.95 -12.14 10.40
N THR A 166 9.63 -12.05 10.54
CA THR A 166 8.90 -11.49 11.69
C THR A 166 7.84 -12.46 12.21
N PRO A 167 8.23 -13.68 12.64
CA PRO A 167 7.26 -14.60 13.20
C PRO A 167 6.56 -13.96 14.42
N PRO A 168 5.31 -14.29 14.70
CA PRO A 168 4.64 -13.79 15.90
C PRO A 168 5.46 -14.13 17.15
N GLU A 169 5.58 -13.19 18.08
CA GLU A 169 5.98 -13.51 19.45
C GLU A 169 4.96 -14.51 20.00
N GLY A 170 5.42 -15.58 20.63
CA GLY A 170 4.53 -16.65 21.09
C GLY A 170 3.49 -16.10 22.06
N ASN A 171 2.22 -16.03 21.67
CA ASN A 171 1.11 -15.75 22.60
C ASN A 171 0.69 -17.02 23.35
N ARG A 172 1.66 -17.83 23.80
CA ARG A 172 1.34 -18.97 24.67
C ARG A 172 1.03 -18.39 26.05
N PRO A 173 -0.19 -18.56 26.59
CA PRO A 173 -0.38 -18.41 28.02
C PRO A 173 0.53 -19.45 28.66
N THR A 174 1.65 -19.00 29.20
CA THR A 174 2.51 -19.87 29.99
C THR A 174 1.78 -20.14 31.31
N LYS A 175 2.12 -21.26 31.96
CA LYS A 175 1.67 -21.54 33.32
C LYS A 175 2.35 -20.64 34.38
N SER A 176 3.26 -19.75 33.96
CA SER A 176 4.01 -18.87 34.86
C SER A 176 3.27 -17.54 35.01
N SER A 177 3.02 -17.14 36.25
CA SER A 177 2.47 -15.83 36.60
C SER A 177 3.50 -14.70 36.53
N ASP A 178 4.78 -14.99 36.23
CA ASP A 178 5.85 -13.99 36.15
C ASP A 178 5.92 -13.32 34.76
N PRO A 179 5.61 -12.01 34.65
CA PRO A 179 5.65 -11.29 33.38
C PRO A 179 7.05 -11.23 32.74
N ILE A 180 8.12 -11.27 33.54
CA ILE A 180 9.51 -11.17 33.05
C ILE A 180 9.91 -12.48 32.38
N GLU A 181 9.62 -13.61 33.02
CA GLU A 181 9.88 -14.94 32.48
C GLU A 181 9.12 -15.18 31.18
N ASN A 182 7.87 -14.72 31.11
CA ASN A 182 7.02 -14.84 29.92
C ASN A 182 7.56 -14.04 28.74
N LYS A 183 8.01 -12.81 28.99
CA LYS A 183 8.65 -11.98 27.95
C LYS A 183 9.93 -12.62 27.43
N ALA A 184 10.76 -13.19 28.31
CA ALA A 184 12.00 -13.86 27.91
C ALA A 184 11.73 -15.12 27.07
N LYS A 185 10.76 -15.95 27.46
CA LYS A 185 10.36 -17.14 26.70
C LYS A 185 9.78 -16.79 25.33
N ASN A 186 8.92 -15.78 25.25
CA ASN A 186 8.34 -15.33 23.98
C ASN A 186 9.41 -14.78 23.03
N ALA A 187 10.41 -14.08 23.56
CA ALA A 187 11.56 -13.61 22.77
C ALA A 187 12.45 -14.76 22.28
N ALA A 188 12.66 -15.79 23.10
CA ALA A 188 13.40 -16.99 22.71
C ALA A 188 12.67 -17.77 21.60
N ASP A 189 11.35 -17.95 21.73
CA ASP A 189 10.50 -18.59 20.71
C ASP A 189 10.52 -17.80 19.39
N PHE A 190 10.45 -16.46 19.47
CA PHE A 190 10.59 -15.58 18.31
C PHE A 190 11.93 -15.82 17.59
N SER A 191 13.05 -15.80 18.33
CA SER A 191 14.38 -15.99 17.76
C SER A 191 14.53 -17.38 17.13
N ALA A 192 14.11 -18.44 17.81
CA ALA A 192 14.20 -19.80 17.32
C ALA A 192 13.36 -20.02 16.04
N ASN A 193 12.13 -19.48 16.01
CA ASN A 193 11.28 -19.55 14.83
C ASN A 193 11.87 -18.77 13.66
N ARG A 194 12.43 -17.59 13.93
CA ARG A 194 13.07 -16.75 12.91
C ARG A 194 14.30 -17.45 12.31
N ASP A 195 15.16 -18.03 13.14
CA ASP A 195 16.35 -18.75 12.67
C ASP A 195 16.00 -19.98 11.82
N LYS A 196 14.97 -20.73 12.24
CA LYS A 196 14.41 -21.83 11.45
C LYS A 196 13.90 -21.33 10.09
N ASN A 197 13.14 -20.23 10.09
CA ASN A 197 12.60 -19.65 8.87
C ASN A 197 13.71 -19.18 7.92
N ILE A 198 14.75 -18.52 8.44
CA ILE A 198 15.93 -18.08 7.67
C ILE A 198 16.62 -19.28 7.00
N LYS A 199 16.90 -20.35 7.75
CA LYS A 199 17.55 -21.55 7.22
C LYS A 199 16.75 -22.18 6.09
N ALA A 200 15.43 -22.26 6.26
CA ALA A 200 14.53 -22.81 5.27
C ALA A 200 14.50 -21.92 4.01
N LEU A 201 14.39 -20.58 4.17
CA LEU A 201 14.42 -19.62 3.05
C LEU A 201 15.73 -19.69 2.26
N ASN A 202 16.86 -19.64 2.94
CA ASN A 202 18.18 -19.70 2.29
C ASN A 202 18.37 -21.03 1.52
N SER A 203 17.70 -22.11 1.93
CA SER A 203 17.77 -23.40 1.23
C SER A 203 17.06 -23.37 -0.13
N VAL A 204 15.88 -22.73 -0.22
CA VAL A 204 15.14 -22.59 -1.50
C VAL A 204 15.62 -21.43 -2.36
N LEU A 205 16.33 -20.46 -1.77
CA LEU A 205 16.96 -19.33 -2.45
C LEU A 205 18.40 -19.60 -2.90
N ARG A 206 18.93 -20.81 -2.69
CA ARG A 206 20.30 -21.16 -3.09
C ARG A 206 20.53 -20.88 -4.59
N GLY A 207 21.55 -20.08 -4.89
CA GLY A 207 21.86 -19.63 -6.26
C GLY A 207 21.21 -18.30 -6.65
N VAL A 208 20.32 -17.77 -5.81
CA VAL A 208 19.73 -16.41 -5.93
C VAL A 208 20.26 -15.51 -4.80
N CYS A 209 20.16 -15.96 -3.56
CA CYS A 209 20.63 -15.26 -2.38
C CYS A 209 21.36 -16.24 -1.46
N SER A 210 22.57 -15.88 -1.02
CA SER A 210 23.36 -16.70 -0.10
C SER A 210 22.84 -16.62 1.34
N ASP A 211 22.45 -15.42 1.77
CA ASP A 211 21.85 -15.18 3.07
C ASP A 211 20.87 -14.00 3.06
N VAL A 212 19.60 -14.28 3.37
CA VAL A 212 18.53 -13.29 3.45
C VAL A 212 18.66 -12.36 4.66
N ALA A 213 19.31 -12.82 5.75
CA ALA A 213 19.26 -12.11 7.03
C ALA A 213 19.97 -10.74 7.02
N PRO A 214 21.16 -10.56 6.43
CA PRO A 214 21.82 -9.25 6.33
C PRO A 214 21.02 -8.26 5.48
N LEU A 215 20.46 -8.72 4.36
CA LEU A 215 19.65 -7.89 3.46
C LEU A 215 18.37 -7.41 4.17
N TYR A 216 17.69 -8.33 4.85
CA TYR A 216 16.52 -8.00 5.66
C TYR A 216 16.85 -7.02 6.80
N LYS A 217 17.98 -7.23 7.49
CA LYS A 217 18.44 -6.34 8.56
C LYS A 217 18.66 -4.93 8.03
N GLU A 218 19.41 -4.76 6.94
CA GLU A 218 19.60 -3.46 6.30
C GLU A 218 18.24 -2.83 5.91
N PHE A 219 17.33 -3.63 5.35
CA PHE A 219 16.02 -3.18 4.94
C PHE A 219 15.18 -2.61 6.10
N THR A 220 15.13 -3.30 7.25
CA THR A 220 14.42 -2.82 8.45
C THR A 220 15.09 -1.60 9.11
N GLN A 221 16.39 -1.42 8.93
CA GLN A 221 17.13 -0.29 9.50
C GLN A 221 16.96 0.99 8.67
N LYS A 222 16.73 0.87 7.36
CA LYS A 222 16.69 2.02 6.45
C LYS A 222 15.31 2.28 5.84
N THR A 223 14.53 1.27 5.49
CA THR A 223 13.25 1.48 4.78
C THR A 223 12.04 1.32 5.69
N ARG A 224 11.79 0.12 6.21
CA ARG A 224 10.65 -0.14 7.10
C ARG A 224 11.09 -0.04 8.57
N THR A 225 11.46 1.18 8.95
CA THR A 225 11.97 1.53 10.28
C THR A 225 10.84 1.61 11.32
N LYS A 226 11.17 1.77 12.60
CA LYS A 226 10.15 2.05 13.63
C LYS A 226 9.33 3.30 13.32
N ALA A 227 9.95 4.32 12.72
CA ALA A 227 9.26 5.54 12.29
C ALA A 227 8.28 5.28 11.14
N PHE A 228 8.56 4.31 10.27
CA PHE A 228 7.65 3.87 9.21
C PHE A 228 6.34 3.31 9.78
N ASP A 229 6.41 2.53 10.86
CA ASP A 229 5.23 1.93 11.49
C ASP A 229 4.69 2.78 12.66
N ASP A 230 5.07 4.06 12.73
CA ASP A 230 4.62 4.97 13.80
C ASP A 230 3.11 5.23 13.72
N PRO A 231 2.34 5.06 14.82
CA PRO A 231 0.91 5.25 14.82
C PRO A 231 0.42 6.65 14.44
N LEU A 232 1.25 7.70 14.58
CA LEU A 232 0.91 9.07 14.20
C LEU A 232 1.01 9.33 12.70
N THR A 233 2.05 8.78 12.06
CA THR A 233 2.29 8.99 10.63
C THR A 233 1.52 8.00 9.79
N ARG A 234 1.25 6.80 10.32
CA ARG A 234 0.58 5.73 9.59
C ARG A 234 -0.93 5.63 9.86
N ALA A 235 -1.46 6.50 10.72
CA ALA A 235 -2.84 6.50 11.17
C ALA A 235 -3.85 6.32 10.02
N ARG A 236 -4.68 5.28 10.16
CA ARG A 236 -5.78 4.99 9.23
C ARG A 236 -6.84 4.18 9.95
N SER A 237 -8.08 4.48 9.66
CA SER A 237 -9.27 3.77 10.14
C SER A 237 -9.97 3.17 8.93
N GLU A 238 -10.67 2.06 9.09
CA GLU A 238 -11.53 1.59 8.02
C GLU A 238 -12.84 2.38 7.99
N ARG A 239 -13.41 2.56 6.79
CA ARG A 239 -14.77 3.05 6.65
C ARG A 239 -15.74 2.04 7.28
N MET A 240 -16.82 2.56 7.84
CA MET A 240 -17.80 1.73 8.53
C MET A 240 -18.36 0.66 7.59
N PRO A 241 -18.24 -0.64 7.93
CA PRO A 241 -18.83 -1.72 7.13
C PRO A 241 -20.34 -1.56 7.05
N MET A 242 -20.91 -1.93 5.90
CA MET A 242 -22.36 -2.00 5.71
C MET A 242 -22.80 -3.46 5.61
N VAL A 243 -23.87 -3.81 6.31
CA VAL A 243 -24.50 -5.13 6.27
C VAL A 243 -25.98 -4.98 5.97
N GLU A 244 -26.59 -6.02 5.40
CA GLU A 244 -28.02 -6.01 5.11
C GLU A 244 -28.84 -5.99 6.40
N ASP A 245 -29.87 -5.16 6.48
CA ASP A 245 -30.85 -5.18 7.58
C ASP A 245 -31.89 -6.30 7.39
N GLU A 246 -32.91 -6.37 8.24
CA GLU A 246 -33.97 -7.40 8.13
C GLU A 246 -34.81 -7.29 6.84
N LYS A 247 -34.74 -6.15 6.15
CA LYS A 247 -35.44 -5.89 4.89
C LYS A 247 -34.53 -6.05 3.68
N GLY A 248 -33.30 -6.55 3.87
CA GLY A 248 -32.31 -6.72 2.81
C GLY A 248 -31.64 -5.42 2.36
N GLN A 249 -31.79 -4.30 3.10
CA GLN A 249 -31.15 -3.03 2.74
C GLN A 249 -29.78 -2.90 3.41
N LEU A 250 -28.75 -2.53 2.67
CA LEU A 250 -27.43 -2.26 3.24
C LEU A 250 -27.46 -1.03 4.16
N LYS A 251 -27.02 -1.21 5.41
CA LYS A 251 -26.88 -0.14 6.41
C LYS A 251 -25.51 -0.21 7.10
N PRO A 252 -24.91 0.95 7.44
CA PRO A 252 -23.69 0.98 8.23
C PRO A 252 -23.94 0.36 9.61
N VAL A 253 -22.98 -0.43 10.09
CA VAL A 253 -23.07 -1.03 11.42
C VAL A 253 -22.78 0.00 12.52
N GLU A 254 -23.33 -0.20 13.72
CA GLU A 254 -22.90 0.53 14.92
C GLU A 254 -21.58 -0.04 15.48
N GLY A 255 -20.52 0.10 14.69
CA GLY A 255 -19.23 -0.53 14.89
C GLY A 255 -18.30 0.19 15.88
N LYS A 256 -17.46 -0.60 16.55
CA LYS A 256 -16.33 -0.11 17.38
C LYS A 256 -15.02 -0.25 16.64
N TYR A 257 -14.25 0.82 16.60
CA TYR A 257 -12.86 0.80 16.13
C TYR A 257 -11.96 0.08 17.13
N GLU A 258 -11.21 -0.90 16.64
CA GLU A 258 -10.22 -1.67 17.39
C GLU A 258 -8.93 -1.81 16.59
N ASP A 259 -7.83 -2.10 17.28
CA ASP A 259 -6.54 -2.34 16.63
C ASP A 259 -6.60 -3.55 15.69
N ALA A 260 -6.25 -3.34 14.41
CA ALA A 260 -6.12 -4.40 13.41
C ALA A 260 -5.16 -5.52 13.83
N ALA A 261 -4.13 -5.21 14.60
CA ALA A 261 -3.13 -6.19 15.04
C ALA A 261 -3.75 -7.28 15.93
N LYS A 262 -4.78 -6.95 16.72
CA LYS A 262 -5.52 -7.92 17.57
C LYS A 262 -6.17 -9.04 16.76
N TYR A 263 -6.44 -8.78 15.49
CA TYR A 263 -7.12 -9.68 14.56
C TYR A 263 -6.18 -10.25 13.49
N GLY A 264 -4.88 -9.97 13.57
CA GLY A 264 -3.91 -10.36 12.55
C GLY A 264 -4.08 -9.63 11.21
N LEU A 265 -4.72 -8.45 11.21
CA LEU A 265 -5.04 -7.67 10.00
C LEU A 265 -4.02 -6.56 9.70
N GLY A 266 -2.86 -6.61 10.37
CA GLY A 266 -1.79 -5.64 10.21
C GLY A 266 -2.01 -4.40 11.08
N PHE A 267 -1.97 -3.22 10.46
CA PHE A 267 -1.98 -1.93 11.14
C PHE A 267 -3.21 -1.10 10.77
N GLY A 268 -3.70 -0.32 11.74
CA GLY A 268 -4.81 0.62 11.60
C GLY A 268 -5.95 0.28 12.55
N GLN A 269 -7.02 1.05 12.46
CA GLN A 269 -8.25 0.79 13.20
C GLN A 269 -9.27 0.07 12.31
N VAL A 270 -9.83 -1.03 12.81
CA VAL A 270 -10.81 -1.88 12.12
C VAL A 270 -12.07 -2.05 12.95
N VAL A 271 -13.18 -2.35 12.31
CA VAL A 271 -14.49 -2.62 12.88
C VAL A 271 -14.77 -4.11 12.77
N GLN A 272 -14.59 -4.81 13.88
CA GLN A 272 -14.82 -6.25 13.97
C GLN A 272 -15.98 -6.59 14.91
N ARG A 273 -16.44 -5.59 15.66
CA ARG A 273 -17.46 -5.72 16.68
C ARG A 273 -18.39 -4.52 16.68
N VAL A 274 -19.65 -4.76 17.01
CA VAL A 274 -20.65 -3.72 17.28
C VAL A 274 -20.80 -3.51 18.79
N HIS A 275 -21.62 -2.55 19.21
CA HIS A 275 -21.81 -2.25 20.62
C HIS A 275 -22.38 -3.43 21.42
N ASP A 276 -23.45 -4.06 20.92
CA ASP A 276 -24.03 -5.29 21.49
C ASP A 276 -23.52 -6.54 20.74
N LYS A 277 -22.65 -7.30 21.41
CA LYS A 277 -22.00 -8.51 20.85
C LYS A 277 -22.98 -9.66 20.57
N ASN A 278 -24.18 -9.65 21.15
CA ASN A 278 -25.15 -10.72 20.97
C ASN A 278 -26.25 -10.38 19.95
N SER A 279 -26.20 -9.17 19.40
CA SER A 279 -27.17 -8.66 18.43
C SER A 279 -27.16 -9.44 17.11
N LEU A 280 -28.28 -9.33 16.36
CA LEU A 280 -28.36 -9.81 14.97
C LEU A 280 -27.32 -9.12 14.08
N GLU A 281 -27.06 -7.83 14.33
CA GLU A 281 -26.07 -7.03 13.61
C GLU A 281 -24.65 -7.62 13.75
N GLN A 282 -24.24 -8.00 14.97
CA GLN A 282 -22.94 -8.66 15.17
C GLN A 282 -22.81 -9.94 14.34
N LYS A 283 -23.87 -10.77 14.31
CA LYS A 283 -23.88 -12.02 13.54
C LYS A 283 -23.73 -11.75 12.04
N LYS A 284 -24.44 -10.74 11.53
CA LYS A 284 -24.36 -10.33 10.12
C LYS A 284 -22.98 -9.77 9.76
N LEU A 285 -22.39 -8.93 10.62
CA LEU A 285 -21.04 -8.42 10.44
C LEU A 285 -20.01 -9.57 10.39
N SER A 286 -20.08 -10.51 11.34
CA SER A 286 -19.19 -11.67 11.38
C SER A 286 -19.34 -12.56 10.14
N ALA A 287 -20.57 -12.79 9.68
CA ALA A 287 -20.83 -13.54 8.45
C ALA A 287 -20.24 -12.83 7.21
N ALA A 288 -20.44 -11.51 7.10
CA ALA A 288 -19.90 -10.71 6.00
C ALA A 288 -18.36 -10.71 5.97
N LEU A 289 -17.72 -10.67 7.14
CA LEU A 289 -16.26 -10.70 7.30
C LEU A 289 -15.65 -12.08 7.03
N ASN A 290 -16.41 -13.16 7.19
CA ASN A 290 -15.99 -14.54 6.94
C ASN A 290 -14.64 -14.86 7.61
N ASP A 291 -14.55 -14.70 8.93
CA ASP A 291 -13.32 -14.88 9.71
C ASP A 291 -12.13 -14.08 9.14
N ASN A 292 -12.40 -12.83 8.76
CA ASN A 292 -11.46 -11.89 8.13
C ASN A 292 -10.97 -12.27 6.73
N LYS A 293 -11.54 -13.29 6.10
CA LYS A 293 -11.19 -13.66 4.71
C LYS A 293 -11.77 -12.67 3.70
N ASN A 294 -12.84 -11.97 4.05
CA ASN A 294 -13.56 -11.06 3.15
C ASN A 294 -13.47 -9.59 3.55
N ILE A 295 -12.46 -9.19 4.33
CA ILE A 295 -12.31 -7.80 4.82
C ILE A 295 -12.36 -6.76 3.70
N ASN A 296 -11.83 -7.10 2.51
CA ASN A 296 -11.78 -6.19 1.38
C ASN A 296 -13.02 -6.23 0.50
N GLY A 297 -13.96 -7.17 0.68
CA GLY A 297 -15.13 -7.38 -0.19
C GLY A 297 -16.46 -6.82 0.35
N ILE A 298 -16.46 -6.30 1.59
CA ILE A 298 -17.68 -5.76 2.22
C ILE A 298 -17.95 -4.31 1.77
N PRO A 299 -19.19 -3.97 1.38
CA PRO A 299 -19.59 -2.58 1.14
C PRO A 299 -19.35 -1.69 2.36
N ARG A 300 -19.05 -0.41 2.11
CA ARG A 300 -18.67 0.53 3.16
C ARG A 300 -19.33 1.87 2.98
N GLU A 301 -19.66 2.48 4.10
CA GLU A 301 -20.27 3.80 4.13
C GLU A 301 -19.30 4.83 3.55
N ASN A 302 -19.81 5.71 2.69
CA ASN A 302 -19.03 6.78 2.06
C ASN A 302 -17.80 6.26 1.27
N ALA A 303 -17.86 5.05 0.72
CA ALA A 303 -16.85 4.55 -0.21
C ALA A 303 -16.82 5.47 -1.46
N PRO A 304 -15.67 6.08 -1.81
CA PRO A 304 -15.58 7.02 -2.93
C PRO A 304 -15.75 6.34 -4.30
N ILE A 305 -15.38 5.05 -4.41
CA ILE A 305 -15.47 4.25 -5.62
C ILE A 305 -16.52 3.17 -5.40
N GLN A 306 -17.53 3.08 -6.24
CA GLN A 306 -18.58 2.05 -6.15
C GLN A 306 -18.43 1.02 -7.25
N ASP A 307 -17.93 1.42 -8.42
CA ASP A 307 -17.59 0.52 -9.52
C ASP A 307 -16.33 -0.29 -9.19
N LEU A 308 -16.51 -1.61 -9.01
CA LEU A 308 -15.41 -2.54 -8.68
C LEU A 308 -14.47 -2.81 -9.85
N ASN A 309 -14.80 -2.32 -11.05
CA ASN A 309 -13.93 -2.39 -12.22
C ASN A 309 -13.07 -1.12 -12.38
N ARG A 310 -13.36 -0.05 -11.62
CA ARG A 310 -12.71 1.26 -11.74
C ARG A 310 -11.23 1.16 -11.37
N PRO A 311 -10.29 1.41 -12.29
CA PRO A 311 -8.90 1.58 -11.93
C PRO A 311 -8.68 3.00 -11.37
N TYR A 312 -7.60 3.16 -10.62
CA TYR A 312 -7.17 4.45 -10.04
C TYR A 312 -8.10 4.97 -8.94
N MET A 313 -7.77 6.15 -8.42
CA MET A 313 -8.35 6.67 -7.17
C MET A 313 -9.47 7.69 -7.35
N MET A 314 -9.99 7.86 -8.57
CA MET A 314 -11.03 8.85 -8.84
C MET A 314 -12.37 8.35 -8.30
N SER A 315 -13.05 9.20 -7.52
CA SER A 315 -14.40 8.90 -7.02
C SER A 315 -15.43 8.87 -8.16
N GLU A 316 -16.63 8.35 -7.86
CA GLU A 316 -17.74 8.38 -8.83
C GLU A 316 -18.06 9.80 -9.32
N ASP A 317 -17.97 10.79 -8.42
CA ASP A 317 -18.24 12.18 -8.77
C ASP A 317 -17.11 12.76 -9.64
N GLU A 318 -15.85 12.46 -9.31
CA GLU A 318 -14.70 12.91 -10.08
C GLU A 318 -14.71 12.36 -11.51
N ILE A 319 -15.20 11.14 -11.71
CA ILE A 319 -15.39 10.55 -13.04
C ILE A 319 -16.52 11.26 -13.81
N LYS A 320 -17.63 11.59 -13.15
CA LYS A 320 -18.74 12.29 -13.81
C LYS A 320 -18.35 13.72 -14.21
N SER A 321 -17.43 14.33 -13.47
CA SER A 321 -17.01 15.73 -13.66
C SER A 321 -15.52 15.88 -14.00
N ILE A 322 -14.99 15.07 -14.92
CA ILE A 322 -13.61 15.20 -15.39
C ILE A 322 -13.39 16.60 -15.99
N PRO A 323 -12.37 17.37 -15.54
CA PRO A 323 -12.06 18.69 -16.10
C PRO A 323 -11.63 18.60 -17.57
N GLN A 324 -11.94 19.64 -18.35
CA GLN A 324 -11.74 19.62 -19.81
C GLN A 324 -10.30 19.35 -20.23
N GLY A 325 -9.31 19.95 -19.56
CA GLY A 325 -7.91 19.72 -19.88
C GLY A 325 -7.48 18.25 -19.76
N TYR A 326 -8.08 17.47 -18.84
CA TYR A 326 -7.81 16.03 -18.74
C TYR A 326 -8.63 15.21 -19.75
N LYS A 327 -9.83 15.66 -20.12
CA LYS A 327 -10.61 15.07 -21.22
C LYS A 327 -9.86 15.17 -22.54
N ASP A 328 -9.24 16.33 -22.80
CA ASP A 328 -8.46 16.58 -24.03
C ASP A 328 -7.23 15.66 -24.12
N LEU A 329 -6.69 15.23 -22.97
CA LEU A 329 -5.60 14.24 -22.88
C LEU A 329 -6.09 12.78 -22.94
N GLY A 330 -7.39 12.54 -23.12
CA GLY A 330 -7.98 11.22 -23.28
C GLY A 330 -8.04 10.39 -21.99
N ILE A 331 -8.09 11.03 -20.81
CA ILE A 331 -8.07 10.30 -19.53
C ILE A 331 -9.24 9.31 -19.41
N GLU A 332 -10.43 9.67 -19.91
CA GLU A 332 -11.64 8.85 -19.79
C GLU A 332 -11.51 7.54 -20.59
N GLN A 333 -11.03 7.64 -21.84
CA GLN A 333 -10.78 6.48 -22.69
C GLN A 333 -9.66 5.62 -22.10
N GLY A 334 -8.64 6.26 -21.53
CA GLY A 334 -7.57 5.57 -20.82
C GLY A 334 -8.08 4.76 -19.64
N ILE A 335 -8.93 5.33 -18.78
CA ILE A 335 -9.53 4.64 -17.63
C ILE A 335 -10.36 3.44 -18.10
N LYS A 336 -11.21 3.62 -19.11
CA LYS A 336 -12.04 2.54 -19.68
C LYS A 336 -11.18 1.38 -20.22
N ALA A 337 -10.08 1.69 -20.89
CA ALA A 337 -9.16 0.68 -21.43
C ALA A 337 -8.42 -0.14 -20.35
N HIS A 338 -8.45 0.33 -19.10
CA HIS A 338 -7.78 -0.27 -17.96
C HIS A 338 -8.75 -0.91 -16.95
N GLU A 339 -10.05 -0.91 -17.24
CA GLU A 339 -11.06 -1.50 -16.37
C GLU A 339 -10.76 -2.97 -16.07
N LEU A 340 -10.73 -3.30 -14.79
CA LEU A 340 -10.49 -4.64 -14.29
C LEU A 340 -11.22 -4.77 -12.97
N ASN A 341 -12.06 -5.80 -12.85
CA ASN A 341 -12.66 -6.10 -11.56
C ASN A 341 -11.56 -6.34 -10.51
N HIS A 342 -11.48 -5.59 -9.41
CA HIS A 342 -10.47 -5.81 -8.37
C HIS A 342 -11.01 -5.65 -6.93
N GLY A 343 -12.32 -5.89 -6.80
CA GLY A 343 -13.07 -5.90 -5.54
C GLY A 343 -13.09 -4.57 -4.80
N THR A 344 -13.67 -4.54 -3.60
CA THR A 344 -13.84 -3.31 -2.80
C THR A 344 -12.59 -2.90 -1.99
N GLY A 345 -11.43 -3.55 -2.20
CA GLY A 345 -10.21 -3.31 -1.41
C GLY A 345 -9.72 -1.87 -1.43
N VAL A 346 -10.06 -1.13 -2.49
CA VAL A 346 -9.72 0.28 -2.75
C VAL A 346 -10.41 1.25 -1.78
N ASN A 347 -11.57 0.88 -1.26
CA ASN A 347 -12.44 1.78 -0.49
C ASN A 347 -12.32 1.64 1.02
N ARG A 348 -11.42 0.77 1.47
CA ARG A 348 -11.42 0.34 2.86
C ARG A 348 -11.00 1.44 3.81
N TRP A 349 -9.97 2.21 3.47
CA TRP A 349 -9.26 3.04 4.44
C TRP A 349 -9.65 4.53 4.36
N GLN A 350 -9.67 5.17 5.52
CA GLN A 350 -9.70 6.60 5.75
C GLN A 350 -8.39 6.99 6.43
N PRO A 351 -7.42 7.50 5.68
CA PRO A 351 -6.17 7.95 6.28
C PRO A 351 -6.37 9.22 7.08
N TYR A 352 -5.63 9.30 8.18
CA TYR A 352 -5.61 10.45 9.07
C TYR A 352 -4.23 10.56 9.72
N GLY A 353 -4.05 11.52 10.62
CA GLY A 353 -2.78 11.75 11.29
C GLY A 353 -1.81 12.63 10.51
N VAL A 354 -0.56 12.64 10.93
CA VAL A 354 0.39 13.70 10.56
C VAL A 354 0.79 13.62 9.09
N TYR A 355 1.12 12.44 8.58
CA TYR A 355 1.55 12.29 7.19
C TYR A 355 0.42 12.63 6.21
N ALA A 356 -0.78 12.10 6.46
CA ALA A 356 -1.95 12.40 5.64
C ALA A 356 -2.28 13.90 5.70
N LEU A 357 -2.21 14.51 6.90
CA LEU A 357 -2.41 15.95 7.06
C LEU A 357 -1.38 16.76 6.27
N GLU A 358 -0.10 16.48 6.41
CA GLU A 358 0.97 17.15 5.66
C GLU A 358 0.78 17.01 4.15
N SER A 359 0.38 15.82 3.68
CA SER A 359 0.12 15.55 2.26
C SER A 359 -1.04 16.40 1.73
N THR A 360 -2.18 16.38 2.42
CA THR A 360 -3.34 17.19 2.06
C THR A 360 -3.04 18.68 2.05
N GLN A 361 -2.24 19.16 3.01
CA GLN A 361 -1.86 20.57 3.07
C GLN A 361 -0.99 20.98 1.88
N GLN A 362 -0.25 20.05 1.28
CA GLN A 362 0.48 20.26 0.03
C GLN A 362 -0.35 20.00 -1.24
N GLY A 363 -1.64 19.69 -1.12
CA GLY A 363 -2.48 19.33 -2.27
C GLY A 363 -2.14 17.95 -2.86
N LEU A 364 -1.50 17.07 -2.07
CA LEU A 364 -1.12 15.73 -2.47
C LEU A 364 -2.16 14.70 -1.98
N PRO A 365 -2.64 13.81 -2.86
CA PRO A 365 -3.62 12.78 -2.51
C PRO A 365 -2.97 11.66 -1.69
N PHE A 366 -3.82 10.83 -1.11
CA PHE A 366 -3.45 9.58 -0.46
C PHE A 366 -4.61 8.58 -0.50
N ALA A 367 -4.31 7.29 -0.51
CA ALA A 367 -5.29 6.20 -0.35
C ALA A 367 -5.11 5.47 1.00
N GLY A 368 -3.89 5.46 1.51
CA GLY A 368 -3.50 4.89 2.79
C GLY A 368 -2.55 5.84 3.52
N ALA A 369 -1.47 5.26 4.04
CA ALA A 369 -0.29 5.99 4.49
C ALA A 369 0.90 5.51 3.64
N GLN A 370 2.14 5.76 4.06
CA GLN A 370 3.34 5.21 3.40
C GLN A 370 3.17 3.71 3.03
N SER A 371 3.49 3.39 1.77
CA SER A 371 3.11 2.13 1.14
C SER A 371 3.93 0.94 1.66
N GLY A 372 3.32 0.12 2.51
CA GLY A 372 3.90 -1.16 2.95
C GLY A 372 4.08 -2.13 1.79
N GLY A 373 3.16 -2.13 0.81
CA GLY A 373 3.28 -2.97 -0.38
C GLY A 373 4.49 -2.60 -1.25
N THR A 374 4.85 -1.32 -1.33
CA THR A 374 6.08 -0.88 -2.00
C THR A 374 7.31 -1.38 -1.25
N CYS A 375 7.30 -1.33 0.08
CA CYS A 375 8.37 -1.92 0.87
C CYS A 375 8.52 -3.42 0.58
N ASP A 376 7.40 -4.15 0.50
CA ASP A 376 7.43 -5.59 0.20
C ASP A 376 7.99 -5.87 -1.21
N ILE A 377 7.61 -5.09 -2.23
CA ILE A 377 8.17 -5.20 -3.59
C ILE A 377 9.68 -4.93 -3.61
N LEU A 378 10.14 -3.88 -2.91
CA LEU A 378 11.56 -3.53 -2.84
C LEU A 378 12.37 -4.56 -2.03
N LEU A 379 11.78 -5.13 -0.98
CA LEU A 379 12.37 -6.24 -0.24
C LEU A 379 12.50 -7.48 -1.13
N ALA A 380 11.45 -7.84 -1.87
CA ALA A 380 11.48 -8.94 -2.83
C ALA A 380 12.62 -8.75 -3.84
N ALA A 381 12.71 -7.58 -4.46
CA ALA A 381 13.78 -7.27 -5.41
C ALA A 381 15.17 -7.36 -4.77
N THR A 382 15.32 -6.90 -3.52
CA THR A 382 16.60 -6.99 -2.78
C THR A 382 17.00 -8.44 -2.51
N VAL A 383 16.05 -9.28 -2.10
CA VAL A 383 16.32 -10.71 -1.87
C VAL A 383 16.61 -11.43 -3.18
N LEU A 384 15.85 -11.14 -4.24
CA LEU A 384 16.02 -11.75 -5.55
C LEU A 384 17.28 -11.26 -6.31
N SER A 385 17.84 -10.10 -5.94
CA SER A 385 19.13 -9.64 -6.48
C SER A 385 20.32 -10.35 -5.81
N GLY A 386 20.10 -10.94 -4.63
CA GLY A 386 21.14 -11.51 -3.78
C GLY A 386 22.06 -10.48 -3.12
N ASN A 387 21.85 -9.18 -3.35
CA ASN A 387 22.74 -8.10 -2.93
C ASN A 387 21.95 -6.88 -2.44
N SER A 388 22.61 -5.99 -1.70
CA SER A 388 22.00 -4.70 -1.35
C SER A 388 21.64 -3.91 -2.61
N LEU A 389 20.42 -3.38 -2.64
CA LEU A 389 19.96 -2.45 -3.67
C LEU A 389 20.05 -0.99 -3.23
N TYR A 390 20.51 -0.72 -2.01
CA TYR A 390 20.73 0.64 -1.55
C TYR A 390 21.82 1.32 -2.39
N SER A 391 21.62 2.60 -2.70
CA SER A 391 22.51 3.36 -3.60
C SER A 391 22.55 2.84 -5.05
N ASN A 392 21.56 2.04 -5.48
CA ASN A 392 21.43 1.59 -6.86
C ASN A 392 20.22 2.24 -7.58
N PRO A 393 20.35 3.51 -8.01
CA PRO A 393 19.24 4.22 -8.65
C PRO A 393 18.87 3.68 -10.03
N LYS A 394 19.70 2.85 -10.66
CA LYS A 394 19.40 2.23 -11.96
C LYS A 394 18.40 1.08 -11.85
N GLU A 395 18.31 0.43 -10.69
CA GLU A 395 17.34 -0.63 -10.45
C GLU A 395 16.18 -0.15 -9.56
N VAL A 396 16.47 0.59 -8.49
CA VAL A 396 15.45 1.00 -7.52
C VAL A 396 14.43 1.95 -8.12
N MET A 397 14.84 2.97 -8.88
CA MET A 397 13.91 3.97 -9.38
C MET A 397 12.96 3.44 -10.46
N PRO A 398 13.42 2.69 -11.49
CA PRO A 398 12.50 2.07 -12.45
C PRO A 398 11.51 1.12 -11.79
N LEU A 399 11.96 0.30 -10.83
CA LEU A 399 11.08 -0.58 -10.06
C LEU A 399 10.05 0.23 -9.25
N THR A 400 10.47 1.35 -8.66
CA THR A 400 9.59 2.23 -7.88
C THR A 400 8.54 2.90 -8.76
N LEU A 401 8.89 3.36 -9.96
CA LEU A 401 7.92 3.92 -10.91
C LEU A 401 6.86 2.89 -11.32
N GLY A 402 7.28 1.65 -11.60
CA GLY A 402 6.34 0.57 -11.88
C GLY A 402 5.47 0.23 -10.67
N ALA A 403 6.05 0.16 -9.46
CA ALA A 403 5.31 -0.05 -8.23
C ALA A 403 4.31 1.08 -7.94
N ALA A 404 4.67 2.33 -8.19
CA ALA A 404 3.77 3.48 -8.03
C ALA A 404 2.57 3.37 -8.99
N ALA A 405 2.82 3.06 -10.26
CA ALA A 405 1.77 2.86 -11.24
C ALA A 405 0.84 1.68 -10.89
N PHE A 406 1.40 0.57 -10.38
CA PHE A 406 0.63 -0.58 -9.90
C PHE A 406 -0.23 -0.25 -8.67
N MET A 407 0.34 0.45 -7.68
CA MET A 407 -0.38 0.80 -6.46
C MET A 407 -1.49 1.82 -6.75
N ASN A 408 -1.21 2.78 -7.62
CA ASN A 408 -2.19 3.76 -8.05
C ASN A 408 -3.28 3.11 -8.89
N TYR A 409 -2.95 2.17 -9.79
CA TYR A 409 -3.93 1.39 -10.57
C TYR A 409 -4.97 0.70 -9.69
N GLY A 410 -4.54 0.01 -8.62
CA GLY A 410 -5.45 -0.60 -7.66
C GLY A 410 -6.10 0.38 -6.68
N GLY A 411 -5.80 1.67 -6.79
CA GLY A 411 -6.15 2.71 -5.82
C GLY A 411 -5.71 2.40 -4.38
N TYR A 412 -4.66 1.59 -4.21
CA TYR A 412 -4.12 1.21 -2.90
C TYR A 412 -3.25 2.30 -2.30
N HIS A 413 -2.44 2.94 -3.14
CA HIS A 413 -1.55 4.05 -2.75
C HIS A 413 -1.30 5.00 -3.93
N THR A 414 -0.99 6.25 -3.60
CA THR A 414 -0.60 7.33 -4.51
C THR A 414 0.90 7.36 -4.79
N PHE A 415 1.34 8.18 -5.74
CA PHE A 415 2.78 8.43 -5.94
C PHE A 415 3.42 9.08 -4.71
N ASN A 416 2.66 9.92 -4.00
CA ASN A 416 3.09 10.54 -2.75
C ASN A 416 3.50 9.50 -1.69
N GLU A 417 2.77 8.39 -1.61
CA GLU A 417 3.00 7.31 -0.65
C GLU A 417 4.09 6.30 -1.08
N VAL A 418 4.49 6.32 -2.36
CA VAL A 418 5.36 5.31 -2.98
C VAL A 418 6.73 5.86 -3.37
N LEU A 419 6.77 6.97 -4.12
CA LEU A 419 8.00 7.50 -4.70
C LEU A 419 9.07 7.83 -3.65
N PRO A 420 8.76 8.49 -2.52
CA PRO A 420 9.76 8.85 -1.52
C PRO A 420 10.49 7.64 -0.92
N ILE A 421 9.85 6.47 -0.86
CA ILE A 421 10.44 5.21 -0.37
C ILE A 421 11.56 4.76 -1.33
N GLY A 422 11.27 4.71 -2.62
CA GLY A 422 12.25 4.34 -3.65
C GLY A 422 13.39 5.35 -3.75
N GLU A 423 13.08 6.64 -3.62
CA GLU A 423 14.11 7.67 -3.57
C GLU A 423 15.06 7.49 -2.37
N ALA A 424 14.53 7.21 -1.17
CA ALA A 424 15.32 6.92 0.03
C ALA A 424 16.32 5.79 -0.23
N MET A 425 15.82 4.66 -0.70
CA MET A 425 16.61 3.48 -0.98
C MET A 425 17.63 3.70 -2.12
N SER A 426 17.22 4.34 -3.22
CA SER A 426 18.11 4.64 -4.36
C SER A 426 19.28 5.55 -4.00
N SER A 427 19.13 6.37 -2.95
CA SER A 427 20.17 7.25 -2.42
C SER A 427 20.94 6.65 -1.24
N GLY A 428 20.62 5.43 -0.83
CA GLY A 428 21.25 4.79 0.34
C GLY A 428 20.85 5.41 1.68
N LYS A 429 19.77 6.21 1.73
CA LYS A 429 19.35 6.94 2.94
C LYS A 429 18.17 6.24 3.62
N PRO A 430 18.02 6.40 4.95
CA PRO A 430 16.80 5.99 5.62
C PRO A 430 15.57 6.74 5.11
N PHE A 431 14.45 6.03 4.96
CA PHE A 431 13.15 6.62 4.71
C PHE A 431 12.54 7.13 6.01
N VAL A 432 11.98 8.34 5.97
CA VAL A 432 11.29 9.00 7.07
C VAL A 432 9.93 9.46 6.55
N PRO A 433 8.80 9.01 7.14
CA PRO A 433 7.47 9.37 6.68
C PRO A 433 7.09 10.78 7.15
N SER A 434 7.61 11.80 6.46
CA SER A 434 7.17 13.18 6.60
C SER A 434 7.44 13.97 5.33
N ASN A 435 6.48 14.81 4.95
CA ASN A 435 6.62 15.70 3.79
C ASN A 435 7.41 16.98 4.12
N ARG A 436 7.76 17.19 5.39
CA ARG A 436 8.67 18.27 5.82
C ARG A 436 10.15 17.94 5.64
N THR A 437 10.49 16.69 5.31
CA THR A 437 11.88 16.32 5.07
C THR A 437 12.43 17.10 3.88
N GLU A 438 13.72 17.46 3.93
CA GLU A 438 14.36 18.29 2.89
C GLU A 438 14.16 17.74 1.47
N ARG A 439 14.13 16.42 1.33
CA ARG A 439 13.88 15.71 0.08
C ARG A 439 12.50 15.93 -0.51
N ASN A 440 11.50 16.14 0.34
CA ASN A 440 10.10 16.35 -0.05
C ASN A 440 9.76 17.85 -0.19
N LYS A 441 10.75 18.75 -0.07
CA LYS A 441 10.57 20.18 -0.36
C LYS A 441 10.38 20.47 -1.85
N THR A 442 11.00 19.68 -2.72
CA THR A 442 10.74 19.76 -4.17
C THR A 442 9.36 19.17 -4.44
N GLU A 443 8.58 19.88 -5.27
CA GLU A 443 7.24 19.45 -5.70
C GLU A 443 7.29 17.99 -6.21
N LEU A 444 6.32 17.18 -5.78
CA LEU A 444 6.32 15.74 -6.03
C LEU A 444 6.28 15.44 -7.52
N TYR A 445 5.44 16.13 -8.29
CA TYR A 445 5.23 15.85 -9.70
C TYR A 445 6.35 16.37 -10.59
N ASP A 446 7.11 17.38 -10.16
CA ASP A 446 8.43 17.71 -10.71
C ASP A 446 9.41 16.54 -10.59
N ARG A 447 9.45 15.89 -9.41
CA ARG A 447 10.29 14.70 -9.20
C ARG A 447 9.82 13.52 -10.04
N VAL A 448 8.51 13.28 -10.13
CA VAL A 448 7.93 12.25 -11.01
C VAL A 448 8.38 12.47 -12.46
N GLN A 449 8.25 13.69 -12.98
CA GLN A 449 8.67 14.03 -14.34
C GLN A 449 10.18 13.84 -14.54
N SER A 450 11.00 14.23 -13.56
CA SER A 450 12.46 14.04 -13.62
C SER A 450 12.85 12.56 -13.73
N HIS A 451 12.22 11.69 -12.93
CA HIS A 451 12.45 10.25 -13.02
C HIS A 451 11.88 9.65 -14.31
N ALA A 452 10.72 10.11 -14.76
CA ALA A 452 10.13 9.71 -16.04
C ALA A 452 11.10 9.98 -17.19
N ARG A 453 11.68 11.18 -17.26
CA ARG A 453 12.67 11.56 -18.28
C ARG A 453 13.90 10.67 -18.29
N LYS A 454 14.33 10.22 -17.12
CA LYS A 454 15.54 9.43 -16.97
C LYS A 454 15.33 7.94 -17.30
N TYR A 455 14.15 7.40 -17.01
CA TYR A 455 13.94 5.95 -16.99
C TYR A 455 12.86 5.44 -17.94
N LEU A 456 11.97 6.30 -18.42
CA LEU A 456 10.87 5.93 -19.30
C LEU A 456 11.14 6.34 -20.76
N PRO A 457 10.45 5.73 -21.74
CA PRO A 457 10.57 6.11 -23.13
C PRO A 457 10.15 7.58 -23.34
N PRO A 458 10.71 8.30 -24.33
CA PRO A 458 10.39 9.70 -24.58
C PRO A 458 8.89 9.99 -24.71
N ILE A 459 8.14 9.13 -25.40
CA ILE A 459 6.69 9.29 -25.56
C ILE A 459 5.95 9.22 -24.21
N THR A 460 6.39 8.33 -23.31
CA THR A 460 5.81 8.19 -21.97
C THR A 460 6.09 9.43 -21.14
N GLU A 461 7.31 9.97 -21.19
CA GLU A 461 7.65 11.22 -20.49
C GLU A 461 6.91 12.44 -21.04
N GLN A 462 6.76 12.53 -22.36
CA GLN A 462 6.00 13.61 -23.00
C GLN A 462 4.54 13.60 -22.54
N ASN A 463 3.89 12.44 -22.55
CA ASN A 463 2.51 12.32 -22.06
C ASN A 463 2.39 12.70 -20.58
N ILE A 464 3.29 12.19 -19.71
CA ILE A 464 3.34 12.59 -18.29
C ILE A 464 3.50 14.11 -18.15
N SER A 465 4.34 14.72 -18.99
CA SER A 465 4.55 16.17 -19.00
C SER A 465 3.28 16.94 -19.37
N SER A 466 2.48 16.45 -20.33
CA SER A 466 1.19 17.05 -20.69
C SER A 466 0.19 16.98 -19.53
N TYR A 467 0.06 15.82 -18.86
CA TYR A 467 -0.78 15.71 -17.65
C TYR A 467 -0.32 16.66 -16.55
N LYS A 468 1.00 16.83 -16.37
CA LYS A 468 1.57 17.76 -15.39
C LYS A 468 1.23 19.21 -15.74
N GLN A 469 1.30 19.60 -17.01
CA GLN A 469 0.96 20.96 -17.44
C GLN A 469 -0.50 21.30 -17.11
N VAL A 470 -1.44 20.38 -17.37
CA VAL A 470 -2.85 20.54 -16.99
C VAL A 470 -3.00 20.69 -15.47
N HIS A 471 -2.29 19.86 -14.69
CA HIS A 471 -2.28 19.97 -13.24
C HIS A 471 -1.78 21.34 -12.77
N THR A 472 -0.61 21.77 -13.24
CA THR A 472 -0.02 23.06 -12.90
C THR A 472 -0.93 24.23 -13.29
N GLY A 473 -1.57 24.17 -14.46
CA GLY A 473 -2.57 25.15 -14.88
C GLY A 473 -3.73 25.24 -13.89
N THR A 474 -4.31 24.09 -13.53
CA THR A 474 -5.40 23.99 -12.54
C THR A 474 -4.99 24.60 -11.20
N ILE A 475 -3.80 24.26 -10.68
CA ILE A 475 -3.30 24.78 -9.40
C ILE A 475 -3.09 26.30 -9.45
N ASN A 476 -2.61 26.83 -10.58
CA ASN A 476 -2.41 28.27 -10.74
C ASN A 476 -3.76 29.02 -10.78
N GLU A 477 -4.76 28.48 -11.47
CA GLU A 477 -6.12 29.04 -11.48
C GLU A 477 -6.73 29.03 -10.07
N LEU A 478 -6.60 27.93 -9.34
CA LEU A 478 -7.09 27.82 -7.96
C LEU A 478 -6.44 28.85 -7.03
N LYS A 479 -5.12 29.08 -7.15
CA LYS A 479 -4.42 30.12 -6.37
C LYS A 479 -4.91 31.54 -6.71
N GLN A 480 -5.31 31.78 -7.95
CA GLN A 480 -5.89 33.08 -8.36
C GLN A 480 -7.30 33.27 -7.81
N GLN A 481 -8.13 32.22 -7.84
CA GLN A 481 -9.51 32.23 -7.37
C GLN A 481 -9.60 32.25 -5.83
N HIS A 482 -8.69 31.55 -5.16
CA HIS A 482 -8.66 31.39 -3.71
C HIS A 482 -7.34 31.92 -3.16
N LYS A 483 -7.26 33.23 -2.89
CA LYS A 483 -6.04 33.87 -2.35
C LYS A 483 -5.58 33.30 -0.99
N SER A 484 -6.48 32.62 -0.27
CA SER A 484 -6.19 31.93 0.99
C SER A 484 -5.61 30.52 0.80
N LEU A 485 -5.57 30.00 -0.42
CA LEU A 485 -5.03 28.67 -0.72
C LEU A 485 -3.50 28.71 -0.61
N SER A 486 -2.99 28.25 0.53
CA SER A 486 -1.57 27.97 0.74
C SER A 486 -1.32 26.46 0.67
N PHE A 487 -0.21 26.10 0.02
CA PHE A 487 0.36 24.75 0.06
C PHE A 487 1.68 24.70 0.86
N ASP A 488 2.01 25.79 1.55
CA ASP A 488 3.20 25.85 2.41
C ASP A 488 2.94 25.12 3.73
N LEU A 489 3.92 24.36 4.20
CA LEU A 489 3.87 23.61 5.46
C LEU A 489 4.27 24.46 6.68
N SER A 490 4.67 25.72 6.47
CA SER A 490 5.11 26.66 7.52
C SER A 490 4.04 26.98 8.57
N ASP A 491 2.75 26.74 8.28
CA ASP A 491 1.60 27.05 9.15
C ASP A 491 1.49 26.19 10.44
N PHE A 492 2.35 25.18 10.63
CA PHE A 492 2.25 24.21 11.72
C PHE A 492 3.46 24.20 12.69
N GLY A 493 4.06 25.37 12.93
CA GLY A 493 5.34 25.50 13.65
C GLY A 493 5.37 25.08 15.13
N ASN A 494 4.23 24.93 15.82
CA ASN A 494 4.16 24.56 17.24
C ASN A 494 3.19 23.38 17.47
N THR A 495 3.70 22.24 17.95
CA THR A 495 2.92 21.04 18.29
C THR A 495 3.00 20.76 19.80
N THR A 496 1.86 20.64 20.47
CA THR A 496 1.75 20.25 21.88
C THR A 496 1.05 18.90 21.99
N PHE A 497 1.60 17.98 22.77
CA PHE A 497 1.09 16.62 22.95
C PHE A 497 0.22 16.51 24.21
N TYR A 498 -0.98 15.92 24.09
CA TYR A 498 -1.83 15.58 25.22
C TYR A 498 -2.18 14.09 25.17
N ASN A 499 -1.88 13.37 26.25
CA ASN A 499 -2.39 12.02 26.47
C ASN A 499 -3.71 12.14 27.22
N LYS A 500 -4.79 11.53 26.71
CA LYS A 500 -6.04 11.39 27.46
C LYS A 500 -5.95 10.26 28.47
#